data_AF-A0A6G1PBR9-F1
#
_entry.id   AF-A0A6G1PBR9-F1
#
_cell.length_a   1.000
_cell.length_b   1.000
_cell.length_c   1.000
_cell.angle_alpha   90.00
_cell.angle_beta   90.00
_cell.angle_gamma   90.00
#
_symmetry.space_group_name_H-M   'P 1'
#
loop_
_entity.id
_entity.type
_entity.pdbx_description
1 polymer ?
#
loop_
_entity_poly.entity_id
_entity_poly.type
_entity_poly.pdbx_seq_one_letter_code
_entity_poly.pdbx_strand_id
1 'polypeptide(L)'
;MVTGPTETPLGQQRVPPRMILRIQVTIIIIAEDISVWHVPNNFTMENWKLAGILRYHTENHFLRLYGGNLYQLFKQHPVRYNTGSCNNRGPAIPIVYDHGNKESTRNLYGPNPGAEFDPGFITFRAINYELAAMAICSGVKPVKGCNTEHYCIGGA
;
A
#
# COMPACT_ATOMS: atom_id res chain seq x y z
N MET A 1 -14.41 30.82 -43.96
CA MET A 1 -13.47 31.04 -42.83
C MET A 1 -14.24 31.85 -41.81
N VAL A 2 -14.51 31.49 -40.55
CA VAL A 2 -14.07 30.47 -39.58
C VAL A 2 -15.21 30.51 -38.53
N THR A 3 -15.75 29.43 -37.96
CA THR A 3 -15.28 28.81 -36.72
C THR A 3 -16.26 27.67 -36.38
N GLY A 4 -15.73 26.46 -36.23
CA GLY A 4 -16.46 25.31 -35.69
C GLY A 4 -16.46 25.33 -34.15
N PRO A 5 -17.30 24.51 -33.52
CA PRO A 5 -17.41 24.46 -32.06
C PRO A 5 -16.10 23.96 -31.44
N THR A 6 -15.69 24.63 -30.36
CA THR A 6 -14.53 24.28 -29.54
C THR A 6 -14.74 22.94 -28.84
N GLU A 7 -14.00 21.92 -29.27
CA GLU A 7 -13.87 20.66 -28.55
C GLU A 7 -13.21 20.90 -27.20
N THR A 8 -13.89 20.50 -26.13
CA THR A 8 -13.34 20.48 -24.78
C THR A 8 -12.51 19.20 -24.65
N PRO A 9 -11.22 19.24 -24.25
CA PRO A 9 -10.42 18.03 -24.17
C PRO A 9 -10.99 17.12 -23.07
N LEU A 10 -11.35 15.90 -23.48
CA LEU A 10 -11.77 14.84 -22.59
C LEU A 10 -10.70 14.63 -21.53
N GLY A 11 -11.06 14.86 -20.26
CA GLY A 11 -10.17 14.72 -19.12
C GLY A 11 -9.43 13.39 -19.19
N GLN A 12 -8.11 13.47 -19.20
CA GLN A 12 -7.23 12.32 -19.22
C GLN A 12 -7.49 11.51 -17.95
N GLN A 13 -8.32 10.49 -18.07
CA GLN A 13 -8.64 9.58 -17.00
C GLN A 13 -7.31 8.94 -16.60
N ARG A 14 -6.76 9.39 -15.46
CA ARG A 14 -5.52 8.89 -14.89
C ARG A 14 -5.74 7.42 -14.58
N VAL A 15 -5.37 6.56 -15.52
CA VAL A 15 -5.24 5.13 -15.30
C VAL A 15 -4.23 5.02 -14.15
N PRO A 16 -4.59 4.42 -13.00
CA PRO A 16 -3.67 4.32 -11.89
C PRO A 16 -2.42 3.61 -12.40
N PRO A 17 -1.22 4.19 -12.24
CA PRO A 17 0.01 3.53 -12.68
C PRO A 17 0.05 2.18 -11.98
N ARG A 18 0.11 1.10 -12.78
CA ARG A 18 0.29 -0.25 -12.24
C ARG A 18 1.62 -0.28 -11.50
N MET A 19 1.62 -0.05 -10.20
CA MET A 19 2.84 -0.04 -9.42
C MET A 19 3.35 -1.47 -9.30
N ILE A 20 4.46 -1.79 -9.97
CA ILE A 20 5.14 -3.06 -9.75
C ILE A 20 5.96 -2.88 -8.48
N LEU A 21 5.39 -3.28 -7.34
CA LEU A 21 6.14 -3.36 -6.09
C LEU A 21 7.07 -4.56 -6.16
N ARG A 22 8.37 -4.34 -6.43
CA ARG A 22 9.40 -5.33 -6.17
C ARG A 22 9.77 -5.28 -4.71
N ILE A 23 9.14 -6.12 -3.89
CA ILE A 23 9.61 -6.35 -2.52
C ILE A 23 10.80 -7.30 -2.60
N GLN A 24 12.01 -6.81 -2.36
CA GLN A 24 13.19 -7.66 -2.20
C GLN A 24 13.15 -8.24 -0.79
N VAL A 25 12.32 -9.28 -0.59
CA VAL A 25 12.25 -10.00 0.68
C VAL A 25 13.41 -10.98 0.75
N THR A 26 14.40 -10.68 1.57
CA THR A 26 15.44 -11.65 1.93
C THR A 26 14.98 -12.42 3.17
N ILE A 27 14.54 -13.66 2.99
CA ILE A 27 13.90 -14.50 4.05
C ILE A 27 14.85 -14.78 5.24
N ILE A 28 16.17 -14.71 5.02
CA ILE A 28 17.20 -15.01 6.03
C ILE A 28 17.55 -13.83 6.95
N ILE A 29 16.97 -12.64 6.73
CA ILE A 29 17.29 -11.45 7.53
C ILE A 29 16.41 -11.40 8.78
N ILE A 30 17.04 -11.12 9.92
CA ILE A 30 16.36 -10.70 11.15
C ILE A 30 16.40 -9.17 11.15
N ALA A 31 15.23 -8.56 11.07
CA ALA A 31 15.02 -7.13 11.01
C ALA A 31 14.05 -6.69 12.11
N GLU A 32 14.00 -5.38 12.33
CA GLU A 32 13.17 -4.76 13.35
C GLU A 32 12.05 -3.94 12.70
N ASP A 33 12.37 -3.33 11.57
CA ASP A 33 11.52 -2.41 10.83
C ASP A 33 11.58 -2.67 9.33
N ILE A 34 10.72 -1.99 8.57
CA ILE A 34 10.69 -2.04 7.12
C ILE A 34 10.75 -0.64 6.51
N SER A 35 11.15 -0.57 5.25
CA SER A 35 11.02 0.63 4.43
C SER A 35 10.32 0.28 3.12
N VAL A 36 9.49 1.19 2.62
CA VAL A 36 8.71 0.99 1.40
C VAL A 36 8.83 2.22 0.51
N TRP A 37 9.21 1.99 -0.74
CA TRP A 37 9.34 3.02 -1.75
C TRP A 37 8.37 2.74 -2.89
N HIS A 38 7.53 3.71 -3.22
CA HIS A 38 6.65 3.70 -4.39
C HIS A 38 7.42 4.36 -5.52
N VAL A 39 7.94 3.56 -6.45
CA VAL A 39 8.72 4.04 -7.58
C VAL A 39 7.92 3.80 -8.86
N PRO A 40 7.79 4.80 -9.77
CA PRO A 40 7.17 4.57 -11.06
C PRO A 40 7.88 3.44 -11.83
N ASN A 41 7.13 2.67 -12.61
CA ASN A 41 7.71 1.59 -13.41
C ASN A 41 8.77 2.10 -14.38
N ASN A 42 9.67 1.20 -14.78
CA ASN A 42 10.70 1.43 -15.80
C ASN A 42 11.81 2.42 -15.42
N PHE A 43 11.90 2.85 -14.16
CA PHE A 43 13.08 3.56 -13.64
C PHE A 43 14.23 2.59 -13.30
N THR A 44 15.46 2.97 -13.63
CA THR A 44 16.68 2.25 -13.20
C THR A 44 16.93 2.42 -11.70
N MET A 45 17.56 1.43 -11.06
CA MET A 45 17.79 1.41 -9.60
C MET A 45 18.50 2.67 -9.08
N GLU A 46 19.46 3.20 -9.84
CA GLU A 46 20.19 4.43 -9.51
C GLU A 46 19.27 5.64 -9.35
N ASN A 47 18.15 5.66 -10.07
CA ASN A 47 17.18 6.76 -10.06
C ASN A 47 16.02 6.54 -9.08
N TRP A 48 15.91 5.39 -8.43
CA TRP A 48 14.77 5.09 -7.56
C TRP A 48 14.61 6.06 -6.39
N LYS A 49 15.72 6.51 -5.79
CA LYS A 49 15.67 7.47 -4.68
C LYS A 49 15.09 8.81 -5.11
N LEU A 50 15.41 9.27 -6.32
CA LEU A 50 14.95 10.54 -6.89
C LEU A 50 13.52 10.43 -7.44
N ALA A 51 13.19 9.29 -8.07
CA ALA A 51 11.90 9.07 -8.72
C ALA A 51 10.80 8.60 -7.77
N GLY A 52 11.14 8.17 -6.56
CA GLY A 52 10.18 7.64 -5.59
C GLY A 52 9.13 8.68 -5.20
N ILE A 53 7.87 8.44 -5.55
CA ILE A 53 6.73 9.34 -5.28
C ILE A 53 6.22 9.24 -3.84
N LEU A 54 6.58 8.15 -3.15
CA LEU A 54 6.34 7.96 -1.73
C LEU A 54 7.48 7.11 -1.16
N ARG A 55 8.09 7.56 -0.06
CA ARG A 55 9.09 6.78 0.67
C ARG A 55 8.80 6.91 2.14
N TYR A 56 8.77 5.79 2.85
CA TYR A 56 8.53 5.77 4.29
C TYR A 56 9.17 4.55 4.93
N HIS A 57 9.29 4.60 6.26
CA HIS A 57 9.76 3.49 7.08
C HIS A 57 8.94 3.37 8.38
N THR A 58 9.08 2.24 9.06
CA THR A 58 8.65 2.07 10.46
C THR A 58 9.86 2.29 11.37
N GLU A 59 9.63 2.70 12.62
CA GLU A 59 10.71 2.94 13.60
C GLU A 59 10.37 2.40 14.99
N ASN A 60 9.39 1.50 15.09
CA ASN A 60 8.90 0.97 16.36
C ASN A 60 9.30 -0.49 16.59
N HIS A 61 10.20 -1.02 15.77
CA HIS A 61 10.76 -2.37 15.89
C HIS A 61 9.71 -3.49 15.87
N PHE A 62 8.57 -3.27 15.20
CA PHE A 62 7.42 -4.18 15.27
C PHE A 62 7.76 -5.62 14.83
N LEU A 63 8.72 -5.82 13.92
CA LEU A 63 9.07 -7.16 13.45
C LEU A 63 9.61 -8.05 14.57
N ARG A 64 10.16 -7.49 15.65
CA ARG A 64 10.57 -8.27 16.84
C ARG A 64 9.41 -9.08 17.42
N LEU A 65 8.17 -8.56 17.34
CA LEU A 65 6.96 -9.26 17.79
C LEU A 65 6.50 -10.34 16.81
N TYR A 66 6.93 -10.25 15.55
CA TYR A 66 6.46 -11.11 14.45
C TYR A 66 7.56 -12.01 13.88
N GLY A 67 8.60 -12.32 14.68
CA GLY A 67 9.66 -13.26 14.30
C GLY A 67 10.76 -12.70 13.40
N GLY A 68 10.87 -11.37 13.32
CA GLY A 68 12.00 -10.66 12.72
C GLY A 68 11.91 -10.42 11.21
N ASN A 69 10.88 -10.90 10.51
CA ASN A 69 10.69 -10.60 9.09
C ASN A 69 9.26 -10.85 8.62
N LEU A 70 8.96 -10.42 7.38
CA LEU A 70 7.63 -10.57 6.78
C LEU A 70 7.22 -12.03 6.55
N TYR A 71 8.18 -12.94 6.35
CA TYR A 71 7.87 -14.37 6.20
C TYR A 71 7.27 -14.92 7.49
N GLN A 72 7.88 -14.64 8.65
CA GLN A 72 7.35 -15.05 9.95
C GLN A 72 6.03 -14.32 10.27
N LEU A 73 5.92 -13.02 9.93
CA LEU A 73 4.67 -12.27 10.07
C LEU A 73 3.52 -12.94 9.33
N PHE A 74 3.71 -13.34 8.06
CA PHE A 74 2.65 -13.99 7.29
C PHE A 74 2.43 -15.47 7.66
N LYS A 75 3.34 -16.11 8.41
CA LYS A 75 3.03 -17.39 9.08
C LYS A 75 2.05 -17.19 10.23
N GLN A 76 2.17 -16.10 10.98
CA GLN A 76 1.24 -15.75 12.06
C GLN A 76 -0.07 -15.16 11.54
N HIS A 77 -0.02 -14.43 10.42
CA HIS A 77 -1.16 -13.84 9.74
C HIS A 77 -1.26 -14.34 8.29
N PRO A 78 -1.76 -15.56 8.05
CA PRO A 78 -1.83 -16.15 6.72
C PRO A 78 -2.62 -15.30 5.73
N VAL A 79 -2.03 -15.05 4.56
CA VAL A 79 -2.70 -14.44 3.40
C VAL A 79 -3.37 -15.56 2.61
N ARG A 80 -4.57 -15.95 3.05
CA ARG A 80 -5.41 -16.98 2.40
C ARG A 80 -6.88 -16.58 2.47
N TYR A 81 -7.63 -16.98 1.46
CA TYR A 81 -9.09 -16.85 1.43
C TYR A 81 -9.74 -17.47 2.67
N ASN A 82 -10.78 -16.81 3.20
CA ASN A 82 -11.60 -17.32 4.31
C ASN A 82 -10.82 -17.67 5.59
N THR A 83 -9.87 -16.82 5.97
CA THR A 83 -9.07 -16.97 7.22
C THR A 83 -9.53 -16.06 8.36
N GLY A 84 -10.65 -15.36 8.17
CA GLY A 84 -11.19 -14.42 9.13
C GLY A 84 -12.28 -13.58 8.50
N SER A 85 -12.63 -12.50 9.18
CA SER A 85 -13.58 -11.50 8.69
C SER A 85 -12.91 -10.14 8.57
N CYS A 86 -13.63 -9.18 8.00
CA CYS A 86 -13.17 -7.80 7.89
C CYS A 86 -12.72 -7.15 9.22
N ASN A 87 -13.22 -7.61 10.37
CA ASN A 87 -12.81 -7.14 11.70
C ASN A 87 -11.53 -7.85 12.20
N ASN A 88 -11.13 -8.96 11.59
CA ASN A 88 -9.93 -9.73 11.92
C ASN A 88 -8.73 -9.29 11.05
N ARG A 89 -8.41 -8.00 11.07
CA ARG A 89 -7.26 -7.45 10.34
C ARG A 89 -5.95 -7.85 11.03
N GLY A 90 -4.88 -8.02 10.27
CA GLY A 90 -3.53 -8.09 10.83
C GLY A 90 -3.06 -6.72 11.34
N PRO A 91 -1.79 -6.60 11.74
CA PRO A 91 -1.27 -5.40 12.38
C PRO A 91 -1.23 -4.21 11.42
N ALA A 92 -1.56 -3.03 11.96
CA ALA A 92 -1.36 -1.73 11.30
C ALA A 92 -0.28 -0.95 12.06
N ILE A 93 0.84 -0.69 11.40
CA ILE A 93 2.05 -0.12 11.99
C ILE A 93 2.18 1.33 11.54
N PRO A 94 2.39 2.31 12.46
CA PRO A 94 2.63 3.70 12.06
C PRO A 94 3.91 3.83 11.24
N ILE A 95 3.92 4.77 10.29
CA ILE A 95 5.08 5.04 9.43
C ILE A 95 5.58 6.47 9.59
N VAL A 96 6.87 6.67 9.32
CA VAL A 96 7.53 7.96 9.16
C VAL A 96 7.82 8.17 7.67
N TYR A 97 7.41 9.33 7.13
CA TYR A 97 7.62 9.67 5.72
C TYR A 97 9.02 10.23 5.50
N ASP A 98 9.78 9.59 4.60
CA ASP A 98 11.04 10.09 4.05
C ASP A 98 10.82 10.97 2.80
N HIS A 99 9.70 10.74 2.10
CA HIS A 99 9.22 11.54 0.97
C HIS A 99 7.70 11.38 0.81
N GLY A 100 7.01 12.49 0.58
CA GLY A 100 5.55 12.57 0.61
C GLY A 100 5.01 12.79 2.03
N ASN A 101 3.70 12.65 2.20
CA ASN A 101 3.02 12.83 3.47
C ASN A 101 1.65 12.10 3.47
N LYS A 102 0.86 12.29 4.53
CA LYS A 102 -0.48 11.71 4.67
C LYS A 102 -1.43 12.11 3.52
N GLU A 103 -1.40 13.37 3.12
CA GLU A 103 -2.25 13.89 2.04
C GLU A 103 -1.84 13.33 0.69
N SER A 104 -0.54 13.35 0.37
CA SER A 104 -0.04 12.77 -0.88
C SER A 104 -0.35 11.27 -0.95
N THR A 105 -0.24 10.55 0.17
CA THR A 105 -0.61 9.11 0.27
C THR A 105 -2.09 8.91 -0.03
N ARG A 106 -2.97 9.71 0.57
CA ARG A 106 -4.42 9.66 0.31
C ARG A 106 -4.72 9.87 -1.18
N ASN A 107 -4.01 10.81 -1.80
CA ASN A 107 -4.17 11.16 -3.22
C ASN A 107 -3.58 10.11 -4.19
N LEU A 108 -2.83 9.10 -3.71
CA LEU A 108 -2.42 7.96 -4.54
C LEU A 108 -3.57 6.98 -4.81
N TYR A 109 -4.61 7.01 -3.97
CA TYR A 109 -5.76 6.14 -4.07
C TYR A 109 -7.00 6.88 -4.60
N GLY A 110 -8.04 6.11 -4.95
CA GLY A 110 -9.31 6.69 -5.41
C GLY A 110 -10.03 7.51 -4.31
N PRO A 111 -10.86 8.50 -4.68
CA PRO A 111 -11.57 9.35 -3.72
C PRO A 111 -12.51 8.56 -2.80
N ASN A 112 -13.19 7.53 -3.33
CA ASN A 112 -14.08 6.67 -2.57
C ASN A 112 -13.31 5.84 -1.52
N PRO A 113 -12.25 5.09 -1.88
CA PRO A 113 -11.34 4.47 -0.92
C PRO A 113 -10.81 5.42 0.16
N GLY A 114 -10.53 6.68 -0.18
CA GLY A 114 -10.03 7.67 0.77
C GLY A 114 -10.94 7.85 2.01
N ALA A 115 -12.24 7.57 1.91
CA ALA A 115 -13.16 7.63 3.04
C ALA A 115 -13.14 6.37 3.94
N GLU A 116 -12.41 5.32 3.55
CA GLU A 116 -12.37 4.01 4.23
C GLU A 116 -11.08 3.76 5.02
N PHE A 117 -10.05 4.61 4.84
CA PHE A 117 -8.75 4.44 5.48
C PHE A 117 -8.20 5.74 6.08
N ASP A 118 -7.28 5.57 7.03
CA ASP A 118 -6.39 6.62 7.52
C ASP A 118 -4.99 6.47 6.90
N PRO A 119 -4.42 7.51 6.29
CA PRO A 119 -3.03 7.48 5.82
C PRO A 119 -2.02 7.60 6.98
N GLY A 120 -0.80 7.13 6.76
CA GLY A 120 0.29 7.17 7.75
C GLY A 120 0.49 5.87 8.51
N PHE A 121 0.11 4.75 7.90
CA PHE A 121 0.35 3.41 8.43
C PHE A 121 0.80 2.45 7.33
N ILE A 122 1.30 1.27 7.68
CA ILE A 122 1.31 0.12 6.80
C ILE A 122 0.56 -1.01 7.49
N THR A 123 -0.41 -1.60 6.79
CA THR A 123 -1.24 -2.68 7.35
C THR A 123 -0.92 -4.00 6.66
N PHE A 124 -0.83 -5.08 7.44
CA PHE A 124 -0.62 -6.42 6.94
C PHE A 124 -1.89 -7.26 7.09
N ARG A 125 -2.16 -8.12 6.12
CA ARG A 125 -3.29 -9.08 6.13
C ARG A 125 -4.62 -8.38 6.46
N ALA A 126 -5.06 -7.48 5.58
CA ALA A 126 -6.42 -6.94 5.64
C ALA A 126 -7.39 -7.93 4.97
N ILE A 127 -8.65 -7.98 5.39
CA ILE A 127 -9.65 -8.90 4.84
C ILE A 127 -10.84 -8.10 4.34
N ASN A 128 -11.29 -8.42 3.12
CA ASN A 128 -12.40 -7.72 2.50
C ASN A 128 -13.78 -8.34 2.80
N TYR A 129 -14.86 -7.82 2.19
CA TYR A 129 -16.22 -8.35 2.40
C TYR A 129 -16.36 -9.81 1.94
N GLU A 130 -15.71 -10.18 0.83
CA GLU A 130 -15.78 -11.50 0.22
C GLU A 130 -14.83 -12.51 0.89
N LEU A 131 -14.17 -12.14 1.98
CA LEU A 131 -13.21 -12.94 2.75
C LEU A 131 -11.86 -13.14 2.05
N ALA A 132 -11.57 -12.36 1.01
CA ALA A 132 -10.24 -12.30 0.40
C ALA A 132 -9.26 -11.60 1.34
N ALA A 133 -8.07 -12.17 1.49
CA ALA A 133 -7.03 -11.61 2.35
C ALA A 133 -6.04 -10.82 1.49
N MET A 134 -6.00 -9.51 1.68
CA MET A 134 -5.02 -8.62 1.06
C MET A 134 -3.72 -8.61 1.87
N ALA A 135 -2.58 -8.81 1.22
CA ALA A 135 -1.30 -8.97 1.92
C ALA A 135 -0.84 -7.67 2.60
N ILE A 136 -0.84 -6.54 1.89
CA ILE A 136 -0.29 -5.26 2.36
C ILE A 136 -1.18 -4.10 1.94
N CYS A 137 -1.56 -3.23 2.88
CA CYS A 137 -2.11 -1.91 2.61
C CYS A 137 -1.00 -0.87 2.83
N SER A 138 -0.47 -0.35 1.73
CA SER A 138 0.78 0.42 1.72
C SER A 138 0.51 1.91 1.99
N GLY A 139 0.94 2.43 3.14
CA GLY A 139 0.72 3.84 3.50
C GLY A 139 -0.65 4.12 4.14
N VAL A 140 -1.51 3.11 4.30
CA VAL A 140 -2.86 3.27 4.84
C VAL A 140 -3.26 2.21 5.87
N LYS A 141 -4.14 2.60 6.79
CA LYS A 141 -4.85 1.74 7.75
C LYS A 141 -6.34 1.73 7.41
N PRO A 142 -6.93 0.58 7.05
CA PRO A 142 -8.38 0.48 6.93
C PRO A 142 -9.04 0.84 8.28
N VAL A 143 -10.00 1.77 8.29
CA VAL A 143 -10.72 2.23 9.49
C VAL A 143 -12.24 2.10 9.37
N LYS A 144 -12.77 2.14 8.15
CA LYS A 144 -14.20 2.01 7.86
C LYS A 144 -14.38 1.15 6.61
N GLY A 145 -15.49 0.43 6.53
CA GLY A 145 -15.76 -0.44 5.39
C GLY A 145 -14.78 -1.61 5.30
N CYS A 146 -14.90 -2.37 4.22
CA CYS A 146 -14.13 -3.59 3.99
C CYS A 146 -13.67 -3.72 2.52
N ASN A 147 -13.70 -2.65 1.73
CA ASN A 147 -13.34 -2.72 0.30
C ASN A 147 -11.83 -2.61 0.09
N THR A 148 -11.07 -3.43 0.82
CA THR A 148 -9.60 -3.35 0.92
C THR A 148 -8.89 -3.66 -0.40
N GLU A 149 -9.56 -4.34 -1.33
CA GLU A 149 -9.09 -4.63 -2.69
C GLU A 149 -8.80 -3.37 -3.52
N HIS A 150 -9.33 -2.21 -3.12
CA HIS A 150 -9.12 -0.95 -3.84
C HIS A 150 -7.86 -0.17 -3.41
N TYR A 151 -7.24 -0.54 -2.29
CA TYR A 151 -6.11 0.20 -1.73
C TYR A 151 -5.04 -0.66 -1.03
N CYS A 152 -5.24 -1.98 -1.01
CA CYS A 152 -4.25 -2.96 -0.60
C CYS A 152 -3.81 -3.80 -1.81
N ILE A 153 -2.64 -4.42 -1.69
CA ILE A 153 -1.98 -5.15 -2.79
C ILE A 153 -1.52 -6.53 -2.33
N GLY A 154 -1.42 -7.45 -3.29
CA GLY A 154 -1.19 -8.87 -3.04
C GLY A 154 -2.37 -9.50 -2.31
N GLY A 155 -2.60 -10.80 -2.51
CA GLY A 155 -3.68 -11.47 -1.82
C GLY A 155 -3.95 -12.87 -2.34
N ALA A 156 -4.95 -13.51 -1.74
CA ALA A 156 -5.46 -14.84 -2.05
C ALA A 156 -6.96 -14.90 -1.82
#